data_AF-A0A9D7ZVL2-F1
#
_entry.id   AF-A0A9D7ZVL2-F1
#
_cell.length_a   1.000
_cell.length_b   1.000
_cell.length_c   1.000
_cell.angle_alpha   90.00
_cell.angle_beta   90.00
_cell.angle_gamma   90.00
#
_symmetry.space_group_name_H-M   'P 1'
#
loop_
_entity.id
_entity.type
_entity.pdbx_description
1 polymer ?
#
loop_
_entity_poly.entity_id
_entity_poly.type
_entity_poly.pdbx_seq_one_letter_code
_entity_poly.pdbx_strand_id
1 'polypeptide(L)'
;MKTKKGEATHQKTDIFSKLIWYSYINEPNNQMAIPAENVIRIIEQNHNDILPDNLEEFSNSTKLKPDFENKNQQDELSYLDQE
;
A
#
# COMPACT_ATOMS: atom_id res chain seq x y z
N MET A 1 -6.20 5.20 -0.38
CA MET A 1 -4.84 4.83 0.07
C MET A 1 -4.11 6.11 0.40
N LYS A 2 -3.47 6.21 1.57
CA LYS A 2 -2.78 7.43 1.98
C LYS A 2 -1.26 7.26 1.83
N THR A 3 -0.61 8.31 1.37
CA THR A 3 0.85 8.42 1.26
C THR A 3 1.26 9.81 1.73
N LYS A 4 2.54 10.02 2.04
CA LYS A 4 3.03 11.36 2.41
C LYS A 4 2.83 12.39 1.29
N LYS A 5 2.95 11.98 0.02
CA LYS A 5 2.70 12.86 -1.15
C LYS A 5 1.25 13.32 -1.24
N GLY A 6 0.32 12.47 -0.82
CA GLY A 6 -1.11 12.76 -0.86
C GLY A 6 -1.99 11.52 -0.82
N GLU A 7 -3.30 11.74 -0.88
CA GLU A 7 -4.28 10.66 -0.94
C GLU A 7 -4.42 10.16 -2.39
N ALA A 8 -4.35 8.84 -2.55
CA ALA A 8 -4.50 8.15 -3.82
C ALA A 8 -5.77 7.29 -3.84
N THR A 9 -6.44 7.35 -4.98
CA THR A 9 -7.67 6.64 -5.27
C THR A 9 -7.42 5.53 -6.30
N HIS A 10 -8.09 4.41 -6.10
CA HIS A 10 -8.07 3.29 -7.03
C HIS A 10 -8.89 3.65 -8.27
N GLN A 11 -8.35 3.36 -9.45
CA GLN A 11 -9.03 3.61 -10.72
C GLN A 11 -9.43 2.32 -11.41
N LYS A 12 -8.48 1.37 -11.56
CA LYS A 12 -8.74 0.08 -12.21
C LYS A 12 -7.73 -0.97 -11.76
N THR A 13 -8.09 -2.23 -11.97
CA THR A 13 -7.23 -3.39 -11.68
C THR A 13 -7.11 -4.25 -12.93
N ASP A 14 -5.87 -4.47 -13.38
CA ASP A 14 -5.48 -5.38 -14.45
C ASP A 14 -5.06 -6.72 -13.84
N ILE A 15 -5.97 -7.70 -13.83
CA ILE A 15 -5.70 -9.04 -13.28
C ILE A 15 -4.70 -9.84 -14.12
N PHE A 16 -4.62 -9.57 -15.42
CA PHE A 16 -3.73 -10.27 -16.35
C PHE A 16 -2.27 -9.91 -16.13
N SER A 17 -2.00 -8.61 -15.99
CA SER A 17 -0.66 -8.09 -15.73
C SER A 17 -0.36 -7.95 -14.24
N LYS A 18 -1.33 -8.28 -13.36
CA LYS A 18 -1.28 -8.04 -11.91
C LYS A 18 -0.88 -6.60 -11.57
N LEU A 19 -1.40 -5.64 -12.34
CA LEU A 19 -1.17 -4.21 -12.14
C LEU A 19 -2.45 -3.56 -11.64
N ILE A 20 -2.32 -2.58 -10.78
CA ILE A 20 -3.42 -1.80 -10.22
C ILE A 20 -3.09 -0.34 -10.49
N TRP A 21 -4.05 0.35 -11.09
CA TRP A 21 -3.90 1.73 -11.46
C TRP A 21 -4.46 2.61 -10.35
N TYR A 22 -3.60 3.47 -9.84
CA TYR A 22 -3.93 4.48 -8.84
C TYR A 22 -3.71 5.87 -9.43
N SER A 23 -4.46 6.85 -8.94
CA SER A 23 -4.21 8.27 -9.21
C SER A 23 -4.33 9.07 -7.91
N TYR A 24 -3.58 10.17 -7.81
CA TYR A 24 -3.74 11.06 -6.67
C TYR A 24 -5.03 11.86 -6.81
N ILE A 25 -5.69 12.14 -5.68
CA ILE A 25 -6.93 12.96 -5.68
C ILE A 25 -6.65 14.37 -6.20
N ASN A 26 -5.47 14.93 -5.90
CA ASN A 26 -5.04 16.21 -6.44
C ASN A 26 -4.70 16.16 -7.94
N GLU A 27 -4.34 14.99 -8.47
CA GLU A 27 -3.85 14.81 -9.84
C GLU A 27 -4.55 13.60 -10.51
N PRO A 28 -5.86 13.70 -10.82
CA PRO A 28 -6.62 12.59 -11.37
C PRO A 28 -6.16 12.16 -12.77
N ASN A 29 -5.46 13.05 -13.49
CA ASN A 29 -4.86 12.75 -14.79
C ASN A 29 -3.57 11.91 -14.66
N ASN A 30 -2.94 11.88 -13.49
CA ASN A 30 -1.69 11.15 -13.28
C ASN A 30 -1.99 9.73 -12.79
N GLN A 31 -2.24 8.82 -13.74
CA GLN A 31 -2.47 7.41 -13.44
C GLN A 31 -1.15 6.64 -13.37
N MET A 32 -0.98 5.89 -12.29
CA MET A 32 0.23 5.19 -11.93
C MET A 32 -0.09 3.71 -11.90
N ALA A 33 0.58 2.92 -12.73
CA ALA A 33 0.43 1.46 -12.73
C ALA A 33 1.34 0.86 -11.66
N ILE A 34 0.76 0.24 -10.64
CA ILE A 34 1.48 -0.33 -9.50
C ILE A 34 1.22 -1.83 -9.45
N PRO A 35 2.23 -2.69 -9.35
CA PRO A 35 2.00 -4.12 -9.21
C PRO A 35 1.18 -4.42 -7.95
N ALA A 36 0.23 -5.34 -8.07
CA ALA A 36 -0.68 -5.72 -7.01
C ALA A 36 0.08 -6.15 -5.75
N GLU A 37 1.23 -6.79 -5.91
CA GLU A 37 2.12 -7.17 -4.81
C GLU A 37 2.59 -5.95 -4.00
N ASN A 38 2.99 -4.86 -4.67
CA ASN A 38 3.34 -3.61 -4.00
C ASN A 38 2.14 -2.96 -3.32
N VAL A 39 0.96 -2.97 -3.96
CA VAL A 39 -0.26 -2.40 -3.36
C VAL A 39 -0.63 -3.10 -2.06
N ILE A 40 -0.54 -4.43 -2.01
CA ILE A 40 -0.78 -5.20 -0.79
C ILE A 40 0.20 -4.76 0.31
N ARG A 41 1.51 -4.65 -0.01
CA ARG A 41 2.52 -4.18 0.94
C ARG A 41 2.23 -2.78 1.46
N ILE A 42 1.74 -1.89 0.60
CA ILE A 42 1.38 -0.53 1.00
C ILE A 42 0.14 -0.51 1.90
N ILE A 43 -0.85 -1.37 1.63
CA ILE A 43 -2.03 -1.52 2.49
C ILE A 43 -1.60 -2.03 3.88
N GLU A 44 -0.71 -3.02 3.92
CA GLU A 44 -0.12 -3.51 5.18
C GLU A 44 0.66 -2.40 5.90
N GLN A 45 1.47 -1.61 5.19
CA GLN A 45 2.17 -0.47 5.79
C GLN A 45 1.19 0.59 6.35
N ASN A 46 0.14 0.94 5.60
CA ASN A 46 -0.90 1.85 6.07
C ASN A 46 -1.60 1.31 7.32
N HIS A 47 -1.80 -0.01 7.41
CA HIS A 47 -2.35 -0.65 8.61
C HIS A 47 -1.41 -0.54 9.82
N ASN A 48 -0.10 -0.43 9.59
CA ASN A 48 0.91 -0.20 10.63
C ASN A 48 1.18 1.31 10.87
N ASP A 49 0.32 2.21 10.38
CA ASP A 49 0.51 3.67 10.40
C ASP A 49 1.79 4.16 9.66
N ILE A 50 2.38 3.29 8.84
CA ILE A 50 3.54 3.59 8.00
C ILE A 50 3.02 4.09 6.65
N LEU A 51 3.04 5.40 6.46
CA LEU A 51 2.67 6.04 5.20
C LEU A 51 3.87 5.99 4.24
N PRO A 52 3.77 5.30 3.08
CA PRO A 52 4.84 5.34 2.09
C PRO A 52 5.05 6.77 1.58
N ASP A 53 6.30 7.08 1.23
CA ASP A 53 6.68 8.42 0.82
C ASP A 53 5.95 8.83 -0.47
N ASN A 54 5.94 7.97 -1.51
CA ASN A 54 5.27 8.23 -2.79
C ASN A 54 4.83 6.92 -3.48
N LEU A 55 3.66 6.89 -4.13
CA LEU A 55 3.24 5.75 -4.97
C LEU A 55 4.12 5.51 -6.21
N GLU A 56 4.82 6.55 -6.67
CA GLU A 56 5.65 6.56 -7.89
C GLU A 56 6.86 5.62 -7.76
N GLU A 57 7.37 5.47 -6.54
CA GLU A 57 8.46 4.54 -6.24
C GLU A 57 8.00 3.07 -6.38
N PHE A 58 6.72 2.82 -6.10
CA PHE A 58 6.08 1.52 -6.22
C PHE A 58 5.60 1.21 -7.65
N SER A 59 5.34 2.23 -8.48
CA SER A 59 4.99 2.02 -9.89
C SER A 59 6.19 1.61 -10.76
N ASN A 60 7.41 1.99 -10.35
CA ASN A 60 8.64 1.78 -11.13
C ASN A 60 9.52 0.61 -10.66
N SER A 61 9.07 -0.22 -9.72
CA SER A 61 9.93 -1.13 -8.96
C SER A 61 10.54 -2.27 -9.80
N THR A 62 11.68 -1.98 -10.45
CA THR A 62 12.70 -2.96 -10.84
C THR A 62 13.73 -3.18 -9.73
N LYS A 63 13.73 -2.39 -8.64
CA LYS A 63 14.64 -2.56 -7.50
C LYS A 63 14.06 -1.99 -6.21
N LEU A 64 13.25 -2.76 -5.48
CA LEU A 64 13.12 -2.55 -4.05
C LEU A 64 13.51 -3.84 -3.36
N LYS A 65 14.72 -3.80 -2.80
CA LYS A 65 15.29 -4.83 -1.94
C LYS A 65 14.27 -5.13 -0.83
N PRO A 66 14.04 -6.39 -0.47
CA PRO A 66 13.15 -6.77 0.63
C PRO A 66 13.87 -6.47 1.95
N ASP A 67 14.07 -5.20 2.25
CA ASP A 67 14.40 -4.78 3.60
C ASP A 67 13.09 -4.30 4.20
N PHE A 68 12.48 -5.13 5.04
CA PHE A 68 11.66 -4.76 6.19
C PHE A 68 11.21 -6.08 6.81
N GLU A 69 12.19 -6.78 7.40
CA GLU A 69 11.93 -7.51 8.63
C GLU A 69 11.41 -6.48 9.64
N ASN A 70 10.09 -6.36 9.78
CA ASN A 70 9.53 -5.82 11.01
C ASN A 70 8.43 -6.75 11.50
N LYS A 71 8.86 -7.59 12.44
CA LYS A 71 8.06 -8.21 13.47
C LYS A 71 6.95 -7.27 13.93
N ASN A 72 5.70 -7.63 13.66
CA ASN A 72 4.58 -7.32 14.55
C ASN A 72 3.83 -8.63 14.83
N GLN A 73 4.59 -9.58 15.40
CA GLN A 73 4.05 -10.57 16.31
C GLN A 73 4.07 -9.93 17.70
N GLN A 74 2.95 -9.38 18.13
CA GLN A 74 2.47 -9.24 19.51
C GLN A 74 1.29 -8.27 19.41
N ASP A 75 0.06 -8.80 19.44
CA ASP A 75 -0.73 -8.94 20.67
C ASP A 75 -1.23 -7.58 21.13
N GLU A 76 -2.56 -7.44 21.19
CA GLU A 76 -3.35 -6.68 22.17
C GLU A 76 -4.83 -6.84 21.72
N LEU A 77 -5.80 -7.45 22.40
CA LEU A 77 -6.02 -7.92 23.78
C LEU A 77 -7.17 -8.95 23.67
N SER A 78 -7.01 -10.21 24.06
CA SER A 78 -7.34 -10.73 25.40
C SER A 78 -8.62 -10.14 26.03
N TYR A 79 -9.52 -11.05 26.42
CA TYR A 79 -10.51 -10.86 27.49
C TYR A 79 -11.82 -10.12 27.12
N LEU A 80 -12.76 -10.85 26.53
CA LEU A 80 -14.17 -10.74 26.95
C LEU A 80 -14.60 -12.12 27.44
N ASP A 81 -14.24 -12.31 28.70
CA ASP A 81 -14.72 -13.32 29.64
C ASP A 81 -16.23 -13.59 29.50
N GLN A 82 -16.55 -14.88 29.52
CA GLN A 82 -17.35 -15.49 30.59
C GLN A 82 -18.74 -14.88 30.88
N GLU A 83 -19.79 -15.51 30.31
CA GLU A 83 -20.98 -15.98 31.04
C GLU A 83 -21.76 -17.03 30.24
#